data_AF-A0A9P1AW32-F1
#
_entry.id   AF-A0A9P1AW32-F1
#
_cell.length_a   1.000
_cell.length_b   1.000
_cell.length_c   1.000
_cell.angle_alpha   90.00
_cell.angle_beta   90.00
_cell.angle_gamma   90.00
#
_symmetry.space_group_name_H-M   'P 1'
#
loop_
_entity.id
_entity.type
_entity.pdbx_description
1 polymer ?
#
loop_
_entity_poly.entity_id
_entity_poly.type
_entity_poly.pdbx_seq_one_letter_code
_entity_poly.pdbx_strand_id
1 'polypeptide(L)'
;MTSETAARGDWKSWIVSSLATFRKYLYGEEQVEAPAVAAEFVGRSAIVQHLKQLMTNNLRRFWVFVASGVATAAAFYFYQQNNDIEPAPPKPSNVYEEKIGELMIQNRLLDLKNRMQKDEEEHQRQFELKLTSRRQRREQQMDIFKEFDRENELKRLRSEHESDMRLAKLREDSKLAQLFKNQMSQYETKQLKRRGDLELEHIEKGREEAKRRFEEQIDKDHEQMQRIREDFNRREAEQESEIRKEEERHQARIHEIREQLLRKLEEIRQRDEHRKREMDSILREIQRILQQKLWNEVIENNWTRRLNQLRSANSDVQKAWNQMKRHLNENEQALKLYREQVIAEVTSEKELMRNEAEEMETMYRKTGKEFLIYIRDAVQDVEHKCDRAISALKGEMIEIRSMDSYFSDLQRTVHAIPTLAEIKKNYRESINKEG
;
A
#
# COMPACT_ATOMS: atom_id res chain seq x y z
N MET A 1 4.25 -11.00 61.36
CA MET A 1 5.30 -11.97 60.99
C MET A 1 5.89 -11.58 59.65
N THR A 2 7.06 -12.12 59.33
CA THR A 2 7.80 -12.05 58.04
C THR A 2 6.90 -12.22 56.80
N SER A 3 7.21 -11.66 55.63
CA SER A 3 8.39 -10.90 55.16
C SER A 3 7.96 -9.94 54.03
N GLU A 4 8.43 -8.69 53.98
CA GLU A 4 9.58 -8.28 53.15
C GLU A 4 9.75 -9.03 51.80
N THR A 5 9.45 -8.37 50.68
CA THR A 5 10.41 -8.21 49.57
C THR A 5 10.00 -7.15 48.53
N ALA A 6 11.02 -6.54 47.92
CA ALA A 6 11.03 -5.99 46.55
C ALA A 6 10.11 -4.80 46.19
N ALA A 7 10.49 -3.59 46.64
CA ALA A 7 10.20 -2.38 45.88
C ALA A 7 11.04 -2.34 44.58
N ARG A 8 10.43 -2.60 43.42
CA ARG A 8 10.96 -2.26 42.08
C ARG A 8 9.78 -1.97 41.13
N GLY A 9 9.24 -0.76 41.23
CA GLY A 9 8.21 -0.27 40.31
C GLY A 9 8.77 -0.23 38.89
N ASP A 10 8.15 -0.95 37.96
CA ASP A 10 8.72 -1.15 36.62
C ASP A 10 8.53 0.09 35.74
N TRP A 11 9.61 0.83 35.51
CA TRP A 11 9.67 2.00 34.63
C TRP A 11 9.17 1.69 33.20
N LYS A 12 9.23 0.43 32.77
CA LYS A 12 8.61 -0.02 31.51
C LYS A 12 7.09 0.13 31.51
N SER A 13 6.43 -0.12 32.65
CA SER A 13 4.98 0.09 32.78
C SER A 13 4.60 1.55 32.58
N TRP A 14 5.42 2.48 33.06
CA TRP A 14 5.19 3.91 32.89
C TRP A 14 5.36 4.30 31.41
N ILE A 15 6.45 3.88 30.77
CA ILE A 15 6.72 4.14 29.34
C ILE A 15 5.62 3.54 28.43
N VAL A 16 5.18 2.31 28.68
CA VAL A 16 4.10 1.67 27.91
C VAL A 16 2.76 2.41 28.09
N SER A 17 2.45 2.86 29.30
CA SER A 17 1.25 3.66 29.58
C SER A 17 1.31 5.02 28.85
N SER A 18 2.43 5.75 28.95
CA SER A 18 2.64 7.01 28.23
C SER A 18 2.54 6.85 26.71
N LEU A 19 3.13 5.80 26.14
CA LEU A 19 3.05 5.52 24.70
C LEU A 19 1.63 5.12 24.26
N ALA A 20 0.88 4.38 25.08
CA ALA A 20 -0.52 4.07 24.80
C ALA A 20 -1.39 5.33 24.79
N THR A 21 -1.19 6.26 25.74
CA THR A 21 -1.89 7.55 25.77
C THR A 21 -1.50 8.44 24.59
N PHE A 22 -0.21 8.51 24.23
CA PHE A 22 0.28 9.31 23.11
C PHE A 22 -0.23 8.77 21.75
N ARG A 23 -0.29 7.44 21.58
CA ARG A 23 -0.86 6.81 20.38
C ARG A 23 -2.35 7.15 20.20
N LYS A 24 -3.11 7.22 21.30
CA LYS A 24 -4.52 7.65 21.31
C LYS A 24 -4.73 9.15 21.02
N TYR A 25 -3.68 9.96 21.06
CA TYR A 25 -3.73 11.40 20.78
C TYR A 25 -3.29 11.75 19.36
N LEU A 26 -2.59 10.85 18.66
CA LEU A 26 -2.13 11.04 17.29
C LEU A 26 -2.99 10.33 16.23
N TYR A 27 -3.69 9.25 16.60
CA TYR A 27 -4.55 8.50 15.68
C TYR A 27 -5.91 8.23 16.33
N GLY A 28 -6.87 9.10 16.03
CA GLY A 28 -8.27 8.72 16.08
C GLY A 28 -8.56 7.74 14.93
N GLU A 29 -9.36 6.71 15.19
CA GLU A 29 -9.74 5.74 14.16
C GLU A 29 -10.81 6.35 13.24
N GLU A 30 -10.51 6.48 11.95
CA GLU A 30 -11.30 5.83 10.90
C GLU A 30 -10.53 5.73 9.57
N GLN A 31 -11.12 5.02 8.60
CA GLN A 31 -10.45 4.33 7.48
C GLN A 31 -10.01 5.25 6.33
N VAL A 32 -8.88 4.93 5.68
CA VAL A 32 -8.64 4.93 4.21
C VAL A 32 -7.47 3.96 3.91
N GLU A 33 -7.32 3.57 2.64
CA GLU A 33 -6.40 2.57 2.08
C GLU A 33 -4.89 2.94 2.10
N ALA A 34 -4.05 2.00 1.62
CA ALA A 34 -2.59 2.10 1.49
C ALA A 34 -2.16 3.03 0.30
N PRO A 35 -0.86 3.38 0.08
CA PRO A 35 0.37 2.78 0.62
C PRO A 35 1.54 3.74 0.99
N ALA A 36 2.72 3.15 1.23
CA ALA A 36 4.08 3.71 1.00
C ALA A 36 4.59 4.92 1.83
N VAL A 37 5.32 4.62 2.93
CA VAL A 37 6.39 5.50 3.45
C VAL A 37 7.63 4.68 3.79
N ALA A 38 8.49 4.43 2.79
CA ALA A 38 9.79 3.75 2.94
C ALA A 38 10.97 4.73 2.87
N ALA A 39 10.88 5.87 3.55
CA ALA A 39 11.78 7.03 3.36
C ALA A 39 12.55 7.50 4.60
N GLU A 40 12.14 7.17 5.83
CA GLU A 40 12.63 7.89 7.02
C GLU A 40 13.83 7.25 7.77
N PHE A 41 14.30 6.07 7.36
CA PHE A 41 15.36 5.35 8.10
C PHE A 41 16.80 5.68 7.65
N VAL A 42 16.98 6.27 6.46
CA VAL A 42 18.33 6.53 5.89
C VAL A 42 18.99 7.77 6.51
N GLY A 43 18.20 8.79 6.86
CA GLY A 43 18.70 10.11 7.28
C GLY A 43 19.48 10.15 8.60
N ARG A 44 19.41 9.11 9.45
CA ARG A 44 20.03 9.10 10.79
C ARG A 44 21.43 8.48 10.86
N SER A 45 21.88 7.77 9.81
CA SER A 45 23.20 7.12 9.81
C SER A 45 24.36 8.08 9.47
N ALA A 46 24.15 8.98 8.50
CA ALA A 46 25.17 9.90 7.99
C ALA A 46 25.72 10.86 9.07
N ILE A 47 24.83 11.43 9.91
CA ILE A 47 25.19 12.38 10.97
C ILE A 47 26.15 11.74 11.99
N VAL A 48 25.95 10.45 12.31
CA VAL A 48 26.78 9.72 13.28
C VAL A 48 28.18 9.41 12.72
N GLN A 49 28.31 9.16 11.41
CA GLN A 49 29.61 8.97 10.78
C GLN A 49 30.41 10.28 10.70
N HIS A 50 29.77 11.41 10.38
CA HIS A 50 30.44 12.70 10.25
C HIS A 50 31.06 13.18 11.57
N LEU A 51 30.38 12.94 12.70
CA LEU A 51 30.89 13.23 14.05
C LEU A 51 32.10 12.37 14.43
N LYS A 52 32.17 11.11 13.96
CA LYS A 52 33.33 10.23 14.21
C LYS A 52 34.61 10.70 13.53
N GLN A 53 34.52 11.26 12.32
CA GLN A 53 35.71 11.79 11.62
C GLN A 53 36.27 13.06 12.27
N LEU A 54 35.42 13.95 12.79
CA LEU A 54 35.85 15.21 13.41
C LEU A 54 36.74 15.02 14.67
N MET A 55 36.44 14.02 15.52
CA MET A 55 37.22 13.82 16.76
C MET A 55 38.65 13.29 16.51
N THR A 56 38.89 12.53 15.44
CA THR A 56 40.20 11.90 15.20
C THR A 56 41.31 12.86 14.78
N ASN A 57 40.98 13.95 14.07
CA ASN A 57 41.98 14.88 13.53
C ASN A 57 42.50 15.88 14.58
N ASN A 58 41.66 16.30 15.53
CA ASN A 58 42.07 17.27 16.56
C ASN A 58 42.98 16.63 17.64
N LEU A 59 42.72 15.38 18.06
CA LEU A 59 43.62 14.69 19.00
C LEU A 59 45.04 14.49 18.42
N ARG A 60 45.17 14.19 17.11
CA ARG A 60 46.49 14.04 16.47
C ARG A 60 47.31 15.33 16.48
N ARG A 61 46.68 16.49 16.31
CA ARG A 61 47.39 17.80 16.33
C ARG A 61 47.88 18.17 17.73
N PHE A 62 47.11 17.83 18.77
CA PHE A 62 47.49 18.09 20.17
C PHE A 62 48.81 17.39 20.56
N TRP A 63 48.95 16.09 20.25
CA TRP A 63 50.16 15.33 20.60
C TRP A 63 51.43 15.79 19.88
N VAL A 64 51.33 16.25 18.64
CA VAL A 64 52.49 16.81 17.88
C VAL A 64 52.98 18.11 18.51
N PHE A 65 52.08 18.96 18.99
CA PHE A 65 52.44 20.21 19.65
C PHE A 65 53.21 19.95 20.96
N VAL A 66 52.70 19.05 21.80
CA VAL A 66 53.35 18.65 23.07
C VAL A 66 54.76 18.09 22.85
N ALA A 67 54.94 17.24 21.83
CA ALA A 67 56.26 16.67 21.51
C ALA A 67 57.30 17.74 21.13
N SER A 68 56.89 18.81 20.46
CA SER A 68 57.80 19.88 20.02
C SER A 68 58.33 20.75 21.17
N GLY A 69 57.52 21.02 22.19
CA GLY A 69 57.89 21.91 23.31
C GLY A 69 58.88 21.29 24.30
N VAL A 70 58.94 19.96 24.39
CA VAL A 70 59.89 19.26 25.26
C VAL A 70 61.31 19.30 24.67
N ALA A 71 61.45 19.24 23.35
CA ALA A 71 62.75 19.23 22.68
C ALA A 71 63.51 20.56 22.80
N THR A 72 62.81 21.70 22.72
CA THR A 72 63.43 23.03 22.82
C THR A 72 63.86 23.38 24.24
N ALA A 73 63.13 22.91 25.26
CA ALA A 73 63.51 23.11 26.67
C ALA A 73 64.84 22.43 27.03
N ALA A 74 65.09 21.22 26.51
CA ALA A 74 66.32 20.47 26.76
C ALA A 74 67.57 21.14 26.16
N ALA A 75 67.45 21.77 24.98
CA ALA A 75 68.57 22.43 24.30
C ALA A 75 69.08 23.67 25.04
N PHE A 76 68.19 24.43 25.70
CA PHE A 76 68.56 25.66 26.41
C PHE A 76 69.37 25.37 27.70
N TYR A 77 69.06 24.26 28.38
CA TYR A 77 69.69 23.89 29.66
C TYR A 77 71.18 23.51 29.53
N PHE A 78 71.62 23.08 28.35
CA PHE A 78 73.00 22.63 28.11
C PHE A 78 74.00 23.75 27.76
N TYR A 79 73.53 24.96 27.42
CA TYR A 79 74.40 26.04 26.93
C TYR A 79 75.01 26.91 28.06
N GLN A 80 74.51 26.80 29.29
CA GLN A 80 74.78 27.77 30.36
C GLN A 80 75.92 27.38 31.33
N GLN A 81 76.65 26.29 31.10
CA GLN A 81 77.46 25.64 32.16
C GLN A 81 78.99 25.69 32.00
N ASN A 82 79.59 26.43 31.05
CA ASN A 82 81.05 26.39 30.83
C ASN A 82 81.75 27.76 30.60
N ASN A 83 82.47 28.20 31.64
CA ASN A 83 83.81 28.84 31.66
C ASN A 83 84.01 30.39 31.64
N ASP A 84 84.92 30.83 32.52
CA ASP A 84 85.56 32.16 32.75
C ASP A 84 86.93 31.96 33.51
N ILE A 85 87.75 33.03 33.76
CA ILE A 85 88.93 33.20 34.72
C ILE A 85 90.40 33.23 34.12
N GLU A 86 91.38 34.01 34.69
CA GLU A 86 92.71 34.35 34.04
C GLU A 86 94.13 34.36 34.82
N PRO A 87 94.69 35.44 35.48
CA PRO A 87 96.07 35.97 35.16
C PRO A 87 97.17 36.27 36.28
N ALA A 88 98.38 36.78 35.87
CA ALA A 88 99.25 37.87 36.48
C ALA A 88 100.79 37.65 36.93
N PRO A 89 101.60 38.58 37.58
CA PRO A 89 103.10 38.83 37.42
C PRO A 89 103.98 38.78 38.76
N PRO A 90 105.14 39.49 39.15
CA PRO A 90 105.95 40.68 38.68
C PRO A 90 107.56 40.68 38.83
N LYS A 91 108.24 41.60 39.58
CA LYS A 91 109.73 42.02 39.63
C LYS A 91 110.10 42.77 40.99
N PRO A 92 111.24 43.52 41.32
CA PRO A 92 112.66 43.73 40.85
C PRO A 92 113.81 43.99 41.96
N SER A 93 115.03 44.52 41.58
CA SER A 93 116.11 45.34 42.32
C SER A 93 117.00 44.75 43.50
N ASN A 94 118.04 45.35 44.18
CA ASN A 94 118.75 46.69 44.29
C ASN A 94 120.18 46.68 45.01
N VAL A 95 120.85 47.85 45.29
CA VAL A 95 121.87 48.21 46.39
C VAL A 95 123.42 47.89 46.20
N TYR A 96 124.50 48.38 46.92
CA TYR A 96 125.13 49.65 47.49
C TYR A 96 126.53 49.32 48.21
N GLU A 97 127.45 50.10 48.87
CA GLU A 97 127.70 51.54 49.29
C GLU A 97 129.22 52.04 49.51
N GLU A 98 129.77 52.32 50.73
CA GLU A 98 130.88 53.30 51.10
C GLU A 98 131.74 52.91 52.42
N LYS A 99 132.80 53.51 53.11
CA LYS A 99 133.80 54.69 53.16
C LYS A 99 134.42 54.86 54.62
N ILE A 100 135.50 55.54 55.13
CA ILE A 100 136.85 56.18 54.78
C ILE A 100 137.72 56.50 56.08
N GLY A 101 139.04 56.86 56.04
CA GLY A 101 139.89 57.51 57.13
C GLY A 101 141.44 57.53 56.85
N GLU A 102 142.32 58.55 57.02
CA GLU A 102 142.64 59.58 58.06
C GLU A 102 143.62 59.09 59.18
N LEU A 103 144.66 59.80 59.70
CA LEU A 103 145.29 61.14 59.45
C LEU A 103 146.71 61.27 60.12
N MET A 104 147.63 62.17 59.67
CA MET A 104 148.80 62.67 60.48
C MET A 104 149.38 64.04 60.01
N ILE A 105 149.30 65.06 60.87
CA ILE A 105 149.80 66.47 60.74
C ILE A 105 151.18 66.54 61.46
N GLN A 106 152.21 67.34 61.17
CA GLN A 106 152.23 68.80 60.93
C GLN A 106 153.45 69.34 60.14
N ASN A 107 154.43 68.50 59.79
CA ASN A 107 155.84 68.92 59.62
C ASN A 107 156.16 69.73 58.34
N ARG A 108 155.17 70.06 57.48
CA ARG A 108 155.45 70.76 56.21
C ARG A 108 154.28 71.55 55.60
N LEU A 109 153.64 72.43 56.37
CA LEU A 109 152.76 73.46 55.80
C LEU A 109 153.49 74.50 54.92
N LEU A 110 154.84 74.48 54.87
CA LEU A 110 155.63 75.24 53.89
C LEU A 110 155.76 74.52 52.53
N ASP A 111 155.56 73.20 52.51
CA ASP A 111 155.33 72.41 51.29
C ASP A 111 154.01 72.83 50.61
N LEU A 112 153.11 73.52 51.33
CA LEU A 112 151.89 74.08 50.75
C LEU A 112 152.19 75.27 49.81
N LYS A 113 153.14 76.17 50.18
CA LYS A 113 153.33 77.42 49.43
C LYS A 113 154.15 77.25 48.14
N ASN A 114 155.19 76.42 48.16
CA ASN A 114 156.04 76.18 46.99
C ASN A 114 155.56 75.01 46.09
N ARG A 115 154.61 74.17 46.54
CA ARG A 115 153.91 73.24 45.64
C ARG A 115 152.73 73.89 44.93
N MET A 116 151.89 74.68 45.62
CA MET A 116 150.72 75.33 44.99
C MET A 116 151.05 76.05 43.66
N GLN A 117 152.15 76.81 43.59
CA GLN A 117 152.55 77.50 42.34
C GLN A 117 153.07 76.59 41.20
N LYS A 118 153.28 75.30 41.44
CA LYS A 118 153.51 74.29 40.38
C LYS A 118 152.29 73.41 40.16
N ASP A 119 151.62 73.03 41.24
CA ASP A 119 150.40 72.23 41.20
C ASP A 119 149.30 72.94 40.41
N GLU A 120 149.18 74.28 40.47
CA GLU A 120 148.22 75.06 39.67
C GLU A 120 148.51 75.01 38.15
N GLU A 121 149.78 75.12 37.71
CA GLU A 121 150.14 75.01 36.29
C GLU A 121 149.91 73.59 35.74
N GLU A 122 150.19 72.56 36.53
CA GLU A 122 149.90 71.18 36.15
C GLU A 122 148.38 70.86 36.21
N HIS A 123 147.64 71.44 37.17
CA HIS A 123 146.18 71.25 37.25
C HIS A 123 145.46 71.83 36.02
N GLN A 124 145.86 73.00 35.53
CA GLN A 124 145.27 73.59 34.33
C GLN A 124 145.47 72.67 33.10
N ARG A 125 146.70 72.18 32.88
CA ARG A 125 147.00 71.24 31.78
C ARG A 125 146.25 69.91 31.91
N GLN A 126 146.06 69.38 33.12
CA GLN A 126 145.25 68.18 33.35
C GLN A 126 143.74 68.41 33.14
N PHE A 127 143.24 69.64 33.32
CA PHE A 127 141.82 69.95 33.12
C PHE A 127 141.43 69.98 31.64
N GLU A 128 142.27 70.54 30.76
CA GLU A 128 142.03 70.57 29.31
C GLU A 128 142.03 69.17 28.69
N LEU A 129 142.95 68.29 29.12
CA LEU A 129 142.98 66.88 28.72
C LEU A 129 141.73 66.11 29.18
N LYS A 130 141.17 66.42 30.36
CA LYS A 130 139.88 65.84 30.81
C LYS A 130 138.69 66.41 30.03
N LEU A 131 138.74 67.64 29.56
CA LEU A 131 137.66 68.27 28.79
C LEU A 131 137.53 67.69 27.37
N THR A 132 138.67 67.54 26.68
CA THR A 132 138.74 66.99 25.32
C THR A 132 138.28 65.52 25.26
N SER A 133 138.76 64.67 26.18
CA SER A 133 138.35 63.26 26.28
C SER A 133 136.84 63.09 26.57
N ARG A 134 136.21 64.05 27.24
CA ARG A 134 134.74 64.11 27.47
C ARG A 134 133.90 64.57 26.27
N ARG A 135 134.52 65.07 25.19
CA ARG A 135 133.83 65.34 23.91
C ARG A 135 133.76 64.08 23.03
N GLN A 136 134.91 63.49 22.70
CA GLN A 136 134.98 62.33 21.79
C GLN A 136 134.11 61.14 22.24
N ARG A 137 134.06 60.85 23.54
CA ARG A 137 133.20 59.77 24.09
C ARG A 137 131.69 60.00 23.88
N ARG A 138 131.23 61.25 23.69
CA ARG A 138 129.82 61.56 23.40
C ARG A 138 129.47 61.45 21.93
N GLU A 139 130.41 61.78 21.04
CA GLU A 139 130.21 61.61 19.59
C GLU A 139 130.10 60.12 19.23
N GLN A 140 131.00 59.28 19.77
CA GLN A 140 130.95 57.82 19.55
C GLN A 140 129.66 57.14 20.03
N GLN A 141 128.98 57.68 21.04
CA GLN A 141 127.68 57.16 21.50
C GLN A 141 126.50 57.59 20.61
N MET A 142 126.61 58.73 19.90
CA MET A 142 125.53 59.26 19.05
C MET A 142 125.41 58.53 17.71
N ASP A 143 126.49 58.00 17.16
CA ASP A 143 126.44 57.31 15.86
C ASP A 143 125.95 55.86 15.98
N ILE A 144 126.33 55.13 17.05
CA ILE A 144 125.83 53.78 17.33
C ILE A 144 124.29 53.76 17.44
N PHE A 145 123.69 54.81 18.02
CA PHE A 145 122.23 54.89 18.18
C PHE A 145 121.50 55.03 16.83
N LYS A 146 122.07 55.79 15.87
CA LYS A 146 121.48 56.04 14.54
C LYS A 146 121.44 54.78 13.66
N GLU A 147 122.35 53.84 13.87
CA GLU A 147 122.36 52.57 13.13
C GLU A 147 121.27 51.62 13.65
N PHE A 148 121.05 51.59 14.98
CA PHE A 148 120.05 50.73 15.61
C PHE A 148 118.60 51.09 15.23
N ASP A 149 118.26 52.38 15.17
CA ASP A 149 116.92 52.83 14.75
C ASP A 149 116.60 52.42 13.30
N ARG A 150 117.58 52.57 12.39
CA ARG A 150 117.44 52.19 10.97
C ARG A 150 117.20 50.69 10.77
N GLU A 151 117.83 49.83 11.56
CA GLU A 151 117.66 48.38 11.41
C GLU A 151 116.27 47.92 11.87
N ASN A 152 115.72 48.54 12.92
CA ASN A 152 114.37 48.24 13.41
C ASN A 152 113.27 48.70 12.45
N GLU A 153 113.42 49.88 11.83
CA GLU A 153 112.48 50.40 10.85
C GLU A 153 112.38 49.49 9.61
N LEU A 154 113.53 48.99 9.12
CA LEU A 154 113.60 48.00 8.04
C LEU A 154 112.95 46.65 8.40
N LYS A 155 113.08 46.19 9.65
CA LYS A 155 112.43 44.95 10.14
C LYS A 155 110.91 45.10 10.18
N ARG A 156 110.40 46.24 10.65
CA ARG A 156 108.95 46.51 10.71
C ARG A 156 108.30 46.47 9.32
N LEU A 157 108.87 47.19 8.34
CA LEU A 157 108.33 47.26 6.98
C LEU A 157 108.23 45.88 6.29
N ARG A 158 109.19 44.97 6.54
CA ARG A 158 109.13 43.59 6.02
C ARG A 158 107.98 42.80 6.64
N SER A 159 107.80 42.92 7.96
CA SER A 159 106.71 42.23 8.68
C SER A 159 105.33 42.68 8.20
N GLU A 160 105.15 43.98 7.95
CA GLU A 160 103.91 44.59 7.48
C GLU A 160 103.54 44.08 6.06
N HIS A 161 104.52 44.03 5.16
CA HIS A 161 104.36 43.48 3.81
C HIS A 161 104.04 41.98 3.79
N GLU A 162 104.65 41.18 4.69
CA GLU A 162 104.29 39.76 4.83
C GLU A 162 102.86 39.54 5.32
N SER A 163 102.35 40.38 6.24
CA SER A 163 100.95 40.28 6.67
C SER A 163 99.97 40.61 5.54
N ASP A 164 100.24 41.64 4.75
CA ASP A 164 99.38 42.00 3.60
C ASP A 164 99.36 40.92 2.52
N MET A 165 100.51 40.31 2.21
CA MET A 165 100.59 39.18 1.28
C MET A 165 99.73 37.98 1.73
N ARG A 166 99.71 37.68 3.02
CA ARG A 166 98.86 36.60 3.59
C ARG A 166 97.38 36.96 3.54
N LEU A 167 97.02 38.21 3.86
CA LEU A 167 95.64 38.71 3.81
C LEU A 167 95.09 38.79 2.36
N ALA A 168 95.93 39.17 1.40
CA ALA A 168 95.59 39.16 -0.02
C ALA A 168 95.24 37.74 -0.49
N LYS A 169 96.12 36.76 -0.22
CA LYS A 169 95.90 35.36 -0.60
C LYS A 169 94.62 34.77 0.02
N LEU A 170 94.39 34.97 1.31
CA LEU A 170 93.17 34.50 1.99
C LEU A 170 91.88 35.10 1.40
N ARG A 171 91.93 36.33 0.88
CA ARG A 171 90.79 36.96 0.17
C ARG A 171 90.55 36.33 -1.20
N GLU A 172 91.59 35.86 -1.89
CA GLU A 172 91.44 35.16 -3.17
C GLU A 172 90.96 33.73 -3.00
N ASP A 173 91.57 32.96 -2.07
CA ASP A 173 91.14 31.61 -1.71
C ASP A 173 89.65 31.58 -1.28
N SER A 174 89.22 32.57 -0.48
CA SER A 174 87.82 32.75 -0.05
C SER A 174 86.87 33.04 -1.22
N LYS A 175 87.22 33.96 -2.13
CA LYS A 175 86.43 34.23 -3.36
C LYS A 175 86.30 32.97 -4.22
N LEU A 176 87.39 32.22 -4.39
CA LEU A 176 87.40 31.00 -5.18
C LEU A 176 86.47 29.93 -4.59
N ALA A 177 86.58 29.69 -3.28
CA ALA A 177 85.70 28.78 -2.56
C ALA A 177 84.22 29.17 -2.63
N GLN A 178 83.92 30.48 -2.56
CA GLN A 178 82.54 30.98 -2.68
C GLN A 178 81.99 30.83 -4.11
N LEU A 179 82.81 31.01 -5.16
CA LEU A 179 82.43 30.72 -6.54
C LEU A 179 82.14 29.22 -6.75
N PHE A 180 83.00 28.33 -6.27
CA PHE A 180 82.76 26.88 -6.33
C PHE A 180 81.49 26.46 -5.57
N LYS A 181 81.25 27.00 -4.37
CA LYS A 181 80.02 26.75 -3.59
C LYS A 181 78.77 27.22 -4.36
N ASN A 182 78.84 28.38 -5.00
CA ASN A 182 77.73 28.90 -5.80
C ASN A 182 77.48 28.04 -7.05
N GLN A 183 78.52 27.56 -7.73
CA GLN A 183 78.37 26.64 -8.88
C GLN A 183 77.78 25.29 -8.48
N MET A 184 78.24 24.70 -7.38
CA MET A 184 77.66 23.46 -6.83
C MET A 184 76.19 23.64 -6.47
N SER A 185 75.83 24.71 -5.75
CA SER A 185 74.44 24.99 -5.40
C SER A 185 73.56 25.22 -6.65
N GLN A 186 74.08 25.87 -7.70
CA GLN A 186 73.38 25.99 -8.98
C GLN A 186 73.22 24.66 -9.73
N TYR A 187 74.15 23.71 -9.57
CA TYR A 187 74.04 22.37 -10.15
C TYR A 187 73.03 21.51 -9.39
N GLU A 188 73.11 21.50 -8.06
CA GLU A 188 72.17 20.81 -7.16
C GLU A 188 70.74 21.31 -7.36
N THR A 189 70.51 22.62 -7.39
CA THR A 189 69.17 23.19 -7.65
C THR A 189 68.65 22.89 -9.06
N LYS A 190 69.51 22.77 -10.08
CA LYS A 190 69.11 22.30 -11.43
C LYS A 190 68.76 20.81 -11.44
N GLN A 191 69.48 19.97 -10.71
CA GLN A 191 69.17 18.55 -10.58
C GLN A 191 67.88 18.31 -9.80
N LEU A 192 67.68 19.02 -8.67
CA LEU A 192 66.45 18.97 -7.89
C LEU A 192 65.23 19.43 -8.68
N LYS A 193 65.35 20.50 -9.50
CA LYS A 193 64.29 20.91 -10.42
C LYS A 193 63.95 19.82 -11.42
N ARG A 194 64.92 19.34 -12.21
CA ARG A 194 64.71 18.25 -13.18
C ARG A 194 64.06 17.01 -12.58
N ARG A 195 64.46 16.65 -11.36
CA ARG A 195 63.86 15.54 -10.63
C ARG A 195 62.41 15.83 -10.24
N GLY A 196 62.12 17.02 -9.70
CA GLY A 196 60.76 17.45 -9.40
C GLY A 196 59.86 17.54 -10.64
N ASP A 197 60.39 18.03 -11.76
CA ASP A 197 59.70 18.12 -13.05
C ASP A 197 59.29 16.71 -13.55
N LEU A 198 60.19 15.74 -13.45
CA LEU A 198 59.92 14.33 -13.79
C LEU A 198 58.94 13.65 -12.81
N GLU A 199 59.08 13.90 -11.50
CA GLU A 199 58.16 13.37 -10.49
C GLU A 199 56.74 13.97 -10.66
N LEU A 200 56.63 15.23 -11.07
CA LEU A 200 55.35 15.85 -11.46
C LEU A 200 54.78 15.21 -12.74
N GLU A 201 55.57 15.04 -13.80
CA GLU A 201 55.12 14.40 -15.04
C GLU A 201 54.61 12.96 -14.80
N HIS A 202 55.26 12.22 -13.91
CA HIS A 202 54.77 10.89 -13.47
C HIS A 202 53.46 10.96 -12.67
N ILE A 203 53.29 11.96 -11.80
CA ILE A 203 52.03 12.18 -11.04
C ILE A 203 50.90 12.59 -11.98
N GLU A 204 51.16 13.44 -12.97
CA GLU A 204 50.16 13.87 -13.95
C GLU A 204 49.72 12.73 -14.85
N LYS A 205 50.65 11.94 -15.42
CA LYS A 205 50.30 10.72 -16.17
C LYS A 205 49.53 9.71 -15.33
N GLY A 206 49.93 9.50 -14.06
CA GLY A 206 49.19 8.65 -13.13
C GLY A 206 47.77 9.14 -12.84
N ARG A 207 47.55 10.46 -12.80
CA ARG A 207 46.21 11.07 -12.68
C ARG A 207 45.39 10.93 -13.97
N GLU A 208 46.00 11.10 -15.14
CA GLU A 208 45.31 10.87 -16.42
C GLU A 208 44.89 9.42 -16.59
N GLU A 209 45.77 8.46 -16.31
CA GLU A 209 45.44 7.04 -16.35
C GLU A 209 44.32 6.69 -15.35
N ALA A 210 44.40 7.18 -14.12
CA ALA A 210 43.35 6.98 -13.13
C ALA A 210 42.01 7.58 -13.62
N LYS A 211 42.03 8.80 -14.16
CA LYS A 211 40.85 9.47 -14.71
C LYS A 211 40.23 8.66 -15.85
N ARG A 212 41.01 8.21 -16.83
CA ARG A 212 40.51 7.36 -17.94
C ARG A 212 39.91 6.05 -17.44
N ARG A 213 40.55 5.38 -16.47
CA ARG A 213 40.00 4.14 -15.86
C ARG A 213 38.70 4.38 -15.10
N PHE A 214 38.52 5.54 -14.47
CA PHE A 214 37.25 5.93 -13.85
C PHE A 214 36.18 6.27 -14.89
N GLU A 215 36.53 6.99 -15.97
CA GLU A 215 35.62 7.29 -17.09
C GLU A 215 35.14 6.00 -17.76
N GLU A 216 36.07 5.10 -18.11
CA GLU A 216 35.76 3.76 -18.62
C GLU A 216 34.86 2.93 -17.67
N GLN A 217 35.00 3.08 -16.35
CA GLN A 217 34.16 2.36 -15.40
C GLN A 217 32.76 2.98 -15.32
N ILE A 218 32.66 4.30 -15.32
CA ILE A 218 31.38 5.04 -15.35
C ILE A 218 30.60 4.66 -16.61
N ASP A 219 31.25 4.58 -17.77
CA ASP A 219 30.60 4.17 -19.03
C ASP A 219 30.10 2.71 -18.96
N LYS A 220 30.92 1.79 -18.44
CA LYS A 220 30.53 0.37 -18.24
C LYS A 220 29.39 0.20 -17.24
N ASP A 221 29.39 0.97 -16.15
CA ASP A 221 28.32 0.98 -15.16
C ASP A 221 27.03 1.59 -15.75
N HIS A 222 27.15 2.63 -16.59
CA HIS A 222 26.03 3.23 -17.29
C HIS A 222 25.41 2.30 -18.32
N GLU A 223 26.22 1.60 -19.14
CA GLU A 223 25.74 0.54 -20.04
C GLU A 223 25.00 -0.57 -19.28
N GLN A 224 25.52 -1.00 -18.13
CA GLN A 224 24.86 -2.00 -17.29
C GLN A 224 23.52 -1.49 -16.75
N MET A 225 23.45 -0.25 -16.26
CA MET A 225 22.20 0.36 -15.82
C MET A 225 21.17 0.51 -16.96
N GLN A 226 21.61 0.87 -18.17
CA GLN A 226 20.73 0.92 -19.35
C GLN A 226 20.14 -0.46 -19.66
N ARG A 227 20.99 -1.49 -19.77
CA ARG A 227 20.55 -2.88 -20.06
C ARG A 227 19.61 -3.42 -18.98
N ILE A 228 19.91 -3.19 -17.70
CA ILE A 228 19.04 -3.58 -16.58
C ILE A 228 17.67 -2.88 -16.68
N ARG A 229 17.64 -1.62 -17.09
CA ARG A 229 16.40 -0.85 -17.28
C ARG A 229 15.59 -1.35 -18.50
N GLU A 230 16.25 -1.68 -19.60
CA GLU A 230 15.60 -2.28 -20.78
C GLU A 230 14.99 -3.65 -20.48
N ASP A 231 15.72 -4.51 -19.76
CA ASP A 231 15.23 -5.82 -19.29
C ASP A 231 14.08 -5.67 -18.28
N PHE A 232 14.13 -4.67 -17.39
CA PHE A 232 13.04 -4.37 -16.47
C PHE A 232 11.78 -3.93 -17.22
N ASN A 233 11.89 -2.90 -18.07
CA ASN A 233 10.78 -2.38 -18.87
C ASN A 233 10.15 -3.48 -19.76
N ARG A 234 10.97 -4.41 -20.28
CA ARG A 234 10.47 -5.54 -21.08
C ARG A 234 9.63 -6.49 -20.23
N ARG A 235 10.12 -6.89 -19.05
CA ARG A 235 9.38 -7.78 -18.13
C ARG A 235 8.11 -7.13 -17.61
N GLU A 236 8.13 -5.82 -17.37
CA GLU A 236 6.96 -5.04 -16.97
C GLU A 236 5.90 -5.03 -18.10
N ALA A 237 6.30 -4.79 -19.35
CA ALA A 237 5.41 -4.87 -20.51
C ALA A 237 4.90 -6.30 -20.80
N GLU A 238 5.73 -7.33 -20.57
CA GLU A 238 5.33 -8.74 -20.65
C GLU A 238 4.26 -9.06 -19.59
N GLN A 239 4.48 -8.67 -18.33
CA GLN A 239 3.54 -8.85 -17.22
C GLN A 239 2.22 -8.10 -17.44
N GLU A 240 2.26 -6.83 -17.88
CA GLU A 240 1.05 -6.12 -18.29
C GLU A 240 0.30 -6.84 -19.41
N SER A 241 1.01 -7.41 -20.38
CA SER A 241 0.42 -8.16 -21.48
C SER A 241 -0.17 -9.50 -21.04
N GLU A 242 0.34 -10.13 -19.97
CA GLU A 242 -0.24 -11.33 -19.38
C GLU A 242 -1.48 -11.01 -18.54
N ILE A 243 -1.40 -10.00 -17.66
CA ILE A 243 -2.53 -9.52 -16.84
C ILE A 243 -3.73 -9.17 -17.71
N ARG A 244 -3.55 -8.35 -18.76
CA ARG A 244 -4.63 -7.99 -19.68
C ARG A 244 -5.26 -9.21 -20.37
N LYS A 245 -4.47 -10.21 -20.77
CA LYS A 245 -4.99 -11.47 -21.35
C LYS A 245 -5.78 -12.29 -20.32
N GLU A 246 -5.40 -12.27 -19.05
CA GLU A 246 -6.17 -12.94 -17.99
C GLU A 246 -7.46 -12.19 -17.66
N GLU A 247 -7.44 -10.85 -17.64
CA GLU A 247 -8.64 -10.00 -17.51
C GLU A 247 -9.62 -10.24 -18.67
N GLU A 248 -9.16 -10.23 -19.93
CA GLU A 248 -9.97 -10.55 -21.10
C GLU A 248 -10.61 -11.94 -21.00
N ARG A 249 -9.82 -12.96 -20.61
CA ARG A 249 -10.33 -14.33 -20.38
C ARG A 249 -11.35 -14.39 -19.24
N HIS A 250 -11.15 -13.60 -18.18
CA HIS A 250 -12.07 -13.56 -17.04
C HIS A 250 -13.38 -12.87 -17.41
N GLN A 251 -13.32 -11.74 -18.12
CA GLN A 251 -14.48 -11.01 -18.64
C GLN A 251 -15.27 -11.87 -19.64
N ALA A 252 -14.60 -12.60 -20.54
CA ALA A 252 -15.24 -13.54 -21.46
C ALA A 252 -15.99 -14.65 -20.72
N ARG A 253 -15.40 -15.25 -19.68
CA ARG A 253 -16.06 -16.25 -18.82
C ARG A 253 -17.26 -15.67 -18.06
N ILE A 254 -17.15 -14.44 -17.53
CA ILE A 254 -18.29 -13.75 -16.89
C ILE A 254 -19.42 -13.55 -17.90
N HIS A 255 -19.10 -13.16 -19.14
CA HIS A 255 -20.09 -12.96 -20.20
C HIS A 255 -20.79 -14.27 -20.58
N GLU A 256 -20.03 -15.35 -20.77
CA GLU A 256 -20.57 -16.68 -21.06
C GLU A 256 -21.49 -17.19 -19.92
N ILE A 257 -21.06 -17.07 -18.66
CA ILE A 257 -21.87 -17.44 -17.49
C ILE A 257 -23.15 -16.61 -17.45
N ARG A 258 -23.07 -15.29 -17.73
CA ARG A 258 -24.23 -14.40 -17.77
C ARG A 258 -25.21 -14.79 -18.88
N GLU A 259 -24.72 -15.13 -20.07
CA GLU A 259 -25.56 -15.67 -21.14
C GLU A 259 -26.22 -16.99 -20.76
N GLN A 260 -25.48 -17.95 -20.20
CA GLN A 260 -26.02 -19.24 -19.76
C GLN A 260 -27.12 -19.05 -18.69
N LEU A 261 -26.95 -18.10 -17.77
CA LEU A 261 -27.96 -17.76 -16.76
C LEU A 261 -29.20 -17.11 -17.39
N LEU A 262 -29.04 -16.20 -18.36
CA LEU A 262 -30.16 -15.58 -19.07
C LEU A 262 -30.96 -16.62 -19.88
N ARG A 263 -30.28 -17.54 -20.59
CA ARG A 263 -30.91 -18.66 -21.30
C ARG A 263 -31.70 -19.56 -20.35
N LYS A 264 -31.13 -19.93 -19.19
CA LYS A 264 -31.81 -20.74 -18.16
C LYS A 264 -33.02 -20.04 -17.54
N LEU A 265 -32.94 -18.73 -17.28
CA LEU A 265 -34.08 -17.93 -16.79
C LEU A 265 -35.22 -17.91 -17.80
N GLU A 266 -34.90 -17.80 -19.08
CA GLU A 266 -35.89 -17.77 -20.16
C GLU A 266 -36.52 -19.16 -20.41
N GLU A 267 -35.74 -20.24 -20.36
CA GLU A 267 -36.28 -21.60 -20.34
C GLU A 267 -37.27 -21.83 -19.16
N ILE A 268 -36.96 -21.32 -17.97
CA ILE A 268 -37.83 -21.44 -16.80
C ILE A 268 -39.15 -20.68 -17.02
N ARG A 269 -39.08 -19.43 -17.54
CA ARG A 269 -40.28 -18.65 -17.88
C ARG A 269 -41.16 -19.35 -18.91
N GLN A 270 -40.57 -19.90 -19.97
CA GLN A 270 -41.32 -20.59 -21.02
C GLN A 270 -41.97 -21.88 -20.50
N ARG A 271 -41.30 -22.63 -19.61
CA ARG A 271 -41.89 -23.78 -18.90
C ARG A 271 -43.01 -23.35 -17.93
N ASP A 272 -42.87 -22.22 -17.24
CA ASP A 272 -43.91 -21.68 -16.35
C ASP A 272 -45.14 -21.19 -17.12
N GLU A 273 -44.95 -20.50 -18.24
CA GLU A 273 -46.05 -20.12 -19.13
C GLU A 273 -46.73 -21.34 -19.76
N HIS A 274 -45.98 -22.35 -20.18
CA HIS A 274 -46.56 -23.59 -20.70
C HIS A 274 -47.44 -24.28 -19.65
N ARG A 275 -46.90 -24.49 -18.44
CA ARG A 275 -47.65 -25.09 -17.32
C ARG A 275 -48.89 -24.28 -16.92
N LYS A 276 -48.84 -22.94 -17.00
CA LYS A 276 -50.02 -22.09 -16.81
C LYS A 276 -51.07 -22.33 -17.89
N ARG A 277 -50.69 -22.30 -19.18
CA ARG A 277 -51.61 -22.55 -20.31
C ARG A 277 -52.25 -23.94 -20.25
N GLU A 278 -51.50 -24.97 -19.84
CA GLU A 278 -52.01 -26.32 -19.59
C GLU A 278 -53.04 -26.33 -18.45
N MET A 279 -52.69 -25.75 -17.29
CA MET A 279 -53.58 -25.64 -16.13
C MET A 279 -54.86 -24.86 -16.46
N ASP A 280 -54.75 -23.73 -17.16
CA ASP A 280 -55.88 -22.91 -17.62
C ASP A 280 -56.77 -23.67 -18.60
N SER A 281 -56.23 -24.61 -19.39
CA SER A 281 -57.01 -25.48 -20.26
C SER A 281 -57.76 -26.55 -19.45
N ILE A 282 -57.08 -27.18 -18.49
CA ILE A 282 -57.68 -28.19 -17.60
C ILE A 282 -58.80 -27.57 -16.75
N LEU A 283 -58.59 -26.37 -16.20
CA LEU A 283 -59.59 -25.64 -15.41
C LEU A 283 -60.82 -25.27 -16.25
N ARG A 284 -60.65 -24.82 -17.50
CA ARG A 284 -61.76 -24.56 -18.43
C ARG A 284 -62.53 -25.83 -18.79
N GLU A 285 -61.84 -26.96 -18.96
CA GLU A 285 -62.50 -28.25 -19.22
C GLU A 285 -63.28 -28.75 -18.00
N ILE A 286 -62.71 -28.66 -16.79
CA ILE A 286 -63.40 -28.97 -15.54
C ILE A 286 -64.64 -28.08 -15.38
N GLN A 287 -64.51 -26.77 -15.64
CA GLN A 287 -65.64 -25.83 -15.59
C GLN A 287 -66.74 -26.21 -16.59
N ARG A 288 -66.37 -26.58 -17.84
CA ARG A 288 -67.31 -27.05 -18.87
C ARG A 288 -68.07 -28.31 -18.43
N ILE A 289 -67.35 -29.31 -17.91
CA ILE A 289 -67.94 -30.57 -17.43
C ILE A 289 -68.86 -30.32 -16.23
N LEU A 290 -68.47 -29.46 -15.28
CA LEU A 290 -69.30 -29.12 -14.11
C LEU A 290 -70.56 -28.34 -14.53
N GLN A 291 -70.45 -27.38 -15.45
CA GLN A 291 -71.62 -26.69 -16.01
C GLN A 291 -72.56 -27.67 -16.72
N GLN A 292 -72.03 -28.60 -17.53
CA GLN A 292 -72.84 -29.61 -18.20
C GLN A 292 -73.54 -30.55 -17.20
N LYS A 293 -72.86 -30.96 -16.11
CA LYS A 293 -73.48 -31.75 -15.04
C LYS A 293 -74.60 -31.00 -14.34
N LEU A 294 -74.38 -29.75 -13.94
CA LEU A 294 -75.40 -28.90 -13.33
C LEU A 294 -76.61 -28.68 -14.25
N TRP A 295 -76.39 -28.44 -15.55
CA TRP A 295 -77.47 -28.36 -16.53
C TRP A 295 -78.22 -29.68 -16.66
N ASN A 296 -77.52 -30.82 -16.71
CA ASN A 296 -78.17 -32.14 -16.73
C ASN A 296 -79.00 -32.35 -15.46
N GLU A 297 -78.48 -32.08 -14.27
CA GLU A 297 -79.21 -32.21 -13.00
C GLU A 297 -80.46 -31.31 -12.95
N VAL A 298 -80.37 -30.05 -13.40
CA VAL A 298 -81.53 -29.14 -13.47
C VAL A 298 -82.58 -29.65 -14.48
N ILE A 299 -82.15 -30.11 -15.64
CA ILE A 299 -83.02 -30.67 -16.69
C ILE A 299 -83.70 -31.97 -16.18
N GLU A 300 -82.95 -32.87 -15.56
CA GLU A 300 -83.47 -34.13 -15.03
C GLU A 300 -84.46 -33.93 -13.88
N ASN A 301 -84.18 -32.98 -12.97
CA ASN A 301 -85.11 -32.61 -11.91
C ASN A 301 -86.40 -31.97 -12.46
N ASN A 302 -86.29 -31.16 -13.52
CA ASN A 302 -87.45 -30.59 -14.21
C ASN A 302 -88.31 -31.69 -14.86
N TRP A 303 -87.72 -32.55 -15.69
CA TRP A 303 -88.42 -33.66 -16.34
C TRP A 303 -89.01 -34.66 -15.34
N THR A 304 -88.30 -34.98 -14.26
CA THR A 304 -88.82 -35.86 -13.20
C THR A 304 -90.05 -35.24 -12.53
N ARG A 305 -90.03 -33.93 -12.23
CA ARG A 305 -91.21 -33.23 -11.69
C ARG A 305 -92.36 -33.21 -12.69
N ARG A 306 -92.10 -32.87 -13.96
CA ARG A 306 -93.10 -32.78 -15.03
C ARG A 306 -93.81 -34.13 -15.25
N LEU A 307 -93.05 -35.20 -15.45
CA LEU A 307 -93.59 -36.55 -15.66
C LEU A 307 -94.33 -37.09 -14.42
N ASN A 308 -93.84 -36.80 -13.21
CA ASN A 308 -94.55 -37.16 -11.98
C ASN A 308 -95.87 -36.38 -11.82
N GLN A 309 -95.90 -35.11 -12.23
CA GLN A 309 -97.13 -34.30 -12.23
C GLN A 309 -98.18 -34.92 -13.16
N LEU A 310 -97.82 -35.26 -14.41
CA LEU A 310 -98.72 -35.96 -15.33
C LEU A 310 -99.27 -37.27 -14.74
N ARG A 311 -98.37 -38.14 -14.24
CA ARG A 311 -98.71 -39.41 -13.58
C ARG A 311 -99.56 -39.25 -12.30
N SER A 312 -99.75 -38.02 -11.83
CA SER A 312 -100.55 -37.68 -10.64
C SER A 312 -101.84 -36.90 -10.95
N ALA A 313 -102.07 -36.44 -12.19
CA ALA A 313 -103.20 -35.57 -12.53
C ALA A 313 -104.58 -36.19 -12.18
N ASN A 314 -104.77 -37.47 -12.53
CA ASN A 314 -105.93 -38.29 -12.16
C ASN A 314 -106.16 -38.44 -10.64
N SER A 315 -105.29 -37.95 -9.77
CA SER A 315 -105.54 -37.86 -8.32
C SER A 315 -106.93 -37.31 -8.02
N ASP A 316 -107.32 -36.23 -8.71
CA ASP A 316 -108.48 -35.44 -8.34
C ASP A 316 -109.74 -35.88 -9.08
N VAL A 317 -109.60 -36.33 -10.33
CA VAL A 317 -110.59 -37.16 -11.04
C VAL A 317 -110.97 -38.39 -10.23
N GLN A 318 -109.99 -39.16 -9.74
CA GLN A 318 -110.24 -40.38 -8.97
C GLN A 318 -110.85 -40.06 -7.59
N LYS A 319 -110.55 -38.91 -6.97
CA LYS A 319 -111.28 -38.43 -5.77
C LYS A 319 -112.73 -38.12 -6.09
N ALA A 320 -113.00 -37.37 -7.16
CA ALA A 320 -114.34 -36.97 -7.56
C ALA A 320 -115.21 -38.19 -7.95
N TRP A 321 -114.65 -39.15 -8.71
CA TRP A 321 -115.32 -40.43 -8.98
C TRP A 321 -115.64 -41.20 -7.69
N ASN A 322 -114.69 -41.32 -6.76
CA ASN A 322 -114.94 -41.99 -5.48
C ASN A 322 -115.92 -41.26 -4.56
N GLN A 323 -116.10 -39.93 -4.69
CA GLN A 323 -117.16 -39.17 -4.03
C GLN A 323 -118.51 -39.47 -4.67
N MET A 324 -118.64 -39.26 -5.99
CA MET A 324 -119.85 -39.59 -6.76
C MET A 324 -120.34 -41.02 -6.49
N LYS A 325 -119.42 -41.98 -6.46
CA LYS A 325 -119.70 -43.40 -6.23
C LYS A 325 -120.26 -43.71 -4.84
N ARG A 326 -119.96 -42.90 -3.81
CA ARG A 326 -120.52 -43.06 -2.46
C ARG A 326 -121.97 -42.55 -2.37
N HIS A 327 -122.27 -41.48 -3.09
CA HIS A 327 -123.58 -40.81 -3.06
C HIS A 327 -124.54 -41.28 -4.18
N LEU A 328 -124.24 -42.40 -4.85
CA LEU A 328 -125.04 -42.99 -5.94
C LEU A 328 -126.48 -43.37 -5.55
N ASN A 329 -126.75 -43.59 -4.26
CA ASN A 329 -128.07 -43.95 -3.74
C ASN A 329 -128.82 -42.77 -3.08
N GLU A 330 -128.29 -41.55 -3.22
CA GLU A 330 -128.86 -40.33 -2.61
C GLU A 330 -129.70 -39.54 -3.62
N ASN A 331 -130.12 -38.32 -3.25
CA ASN A 331 -130.97 -37.47 -4.08
C ASN A 331 -130.41 -37.27 -5.50
N GLU A 332 -131.26 -37.44 -6.51
CA GLU A 332 -130.93 -37.29 -7.94
C GLU A 332 -130.25 -35.95 -8.27
N GLN A 333 -130.66 -34.87 -7.59
CA GLN A 333 -130.03 -33.54 -7.70
C GLN A 333 -128.58 -33.51 -7.19
N ALA A 334 -128.27 -34.23 -6.11
CA ALA A 334 -126.90 -34.34 -5.60
C ALA A 334 -126.04 -35.23 -6.53
N LEU A 335 -126.60 -36.33 -7.03
CA LEU A 335 -125.92 -37.17 -8.02
C LEU A 335 -125.60 -36.39 -9.30
N LYS A 336 -126.49 -35.50 -9.75
CA LYS A 336 -126.22 -34.59 -10.88
C LYS A 336 -125.07 -33.62 -10.60
N LEU A 337 -125.03 -33.01 -9.41
CA LEU A 337 -123.92 -32.10 -9.04
C LEU A 337 -122.57 -32.83 -8.98
N TYR A 338 -122.52 -34.02 -8.37
CA TYR A 338 -121.30 -34.84 -8.37
C TYR A 338 -120.90 -35.26 -9.80
N ARG A 339 -121.87 -35.62 -10.66
CA ARG A 339 -121.63 -35.94 -12.08
C ARG A 339 -121.03 -34.76 -12.84
N GLU A 340 -121.56 -33.56 -12.63
CA GLU A 340 -121.03 -32.32 -13.23
C GLU A 340 -119.62 -31.99 -12.72
N GLN A 341 -119.34 -32.22 -11.43
CA GLN A 341 -118.00 -32.12 -10.85
C GLN A 341 -117.02 -33.12 -11.48
N VAL A 342 -117.38 -34.42 -11.59
CA VAL A 342 -116.50 -35.41 -12.24
C VAL A 342 -116.24 -35.06 -13.71
N ILE A 343 -117.25 -34.56 -14.44
CA ILE A 343 -117.05 -34.07 -15.83
C ILE A 343 -116.06 -32.90 -15.85
N ALA A 344 -116.13 -31.95 -14.90
CA ALA A 344 -115.21 -30.83 -14.82
C ALA A 344 -113.77 -31.28 -14.55
N GLU A 345 -113.54 -32.18 -13.58
CA GLU A 345 -112.20 -32.71 -13.29
C GLU A 345 -111.62 -33.50 -14.47
N VAL A 346 -112.41 -34.35 -15.14
CA VAL A 346 -111.94 -35.11 -16.31
C VAL A 346 -111.67 -34.18 -17.50
N THR A 347 -112.40 -33.07 -17.62
CA THR A 347 -112.13 -32.04 -18.64
C THR A 347 -110.85 -31.27 -18.33
N SER A 348 -110.60 -30.95 -17.06
CA SER A 348 -109.34 -30.35 -16.57
C SER A 348 -108.14 -31.25 -16.85
N GLU A 349 -108.23 -32.56 -16.54
CA GLU A 349 -107.18 -33.52 -16.90
C GLU A 349 -107.01 -33.63 -18.43
N LYS A 350 -108.10 -33.63 -19.20
CA LYS A 350 -108.04 -33.64 -20.67
C LYS A 350 -107.27 -32.44 -21.22
N GLU A 351 -107.61 -31.23 -20.78
CA GLU A 351 -106.96 -30.00 -21.24
C GLU A 351 -105.47 -29.96 -20.84
N LEU A 352 -105.13 -30.41 -19.62
CA LEU A 352 -103.74 -30.53 -19.17
C LEU A 352 -102.95 -31.50 -20.07
N MET A 353 -103.49 -32.68 -20.36
CA MET A 353 -102.83 -33.67 -21.22
C MET A 353 -102.71 -33.17 -22.66
N ARG A 354 -103.75 -32.54 -23.21
CA ARG A 354 -103.69 -31.97 -24.56
C ARG A 354 -102.62 -30.87 -24.68
N ASN A 355 -102.58 -29.94 -23.73
CA ASN A 355 -101.57 -28.87 -23.70
C ASN A 355 -100.15 -29.44 -23.61
N GLU A 356 -99.96 -30.48 -22.79
CA GLU A 356 -98.68 -31.19 -22.68
C GLU A 356 -98.27 -31.83 -24.02
N ALA A 357 -99.19 -32.49 -24.74
CA ALA A 357 -98.93 -33.09 -26.04
C ALA A 357 -98.57 -32.04 -27.12
N GLU A 358 -99.27 -30.91 -27.15
CA GLU A 358 -98.96 -29.78 -28.04
C GLU A 358 -97.59 -29.14 -27.71
N GLU A 359 -97.17 -29.10 -26.43
CA GLU A 359 -95.82 -28.66 -26.05
C GLU A 359 -94.75 -29.71 -26.37
N MET A 360 -94.99 -31.01 -26.18
CA MET A 360 -94.06 -32.08 -26.56
C MET A 360 -93.78 -32.06 -28.07
N GLU A 361 -94.82 -31.93 -28.90
CA GLU A 361 -94.70 -31.78 -30.35
C GLU A 361 -93.89 -30.52 -30.71
N THR A 362 -94.14 -29.41 -30.00
CA THR A 362 -93.42 -28.15 -30.19
C THR A 362 -91.94 -28.26 -29.78
N MET A 363 -91.63 -28.96 -28.70
CA MET A 363 -90.25 -29.24 -28.26
C MET A 363 -89.54 -30.23 -29.19
N TYR A 364 -90.26 -31.22 -29.71
CA TYR A 364 -89.72 -32.19 -30.67
C TYR A 364 -89.29 -31.47 -31.96
N ARG A 365 -90.17 -30.65 -32.55
CA ARG A 365 -89.84 -29.84 -33.74
C ARG A 365 -88.66 -28.89 -33.54
N LYS A 366 -88.38 -28.47 -32.30
CA LYS A 366 -87.24 -27.60 -31.95
C LYS A 366 -85.94 -28.35 -31.64
N THR A 367 -85.99 -29.63 -31.28
CA THR A 367 -84.83 -30.34 -30.70
C THR A 367 -84.53 -31.71 -31.29
N GLY A 368 -85.43 -32.29 -32.08
CA GLY A 368 -85.29 -33.63 -32.68
C GLY A 368 -85.29 -34.80 -31.69
N LYS A 369 -85.53 -34.56 -30.39
CA LYS A 369 -85.37 -35.60 -29.36
C LYS A 369 -86.55 -36.55 -29.31
N GLU A 370 -86.36 -37.75 -29.83
CA GLU A 370 -87.38 -38.80 -29.98
C GLU A 370 -88.16 -39.14 -28.71
N PHE A 371 -87.55 -39.01 -27.51
CA PHE A 371 -88.26 -39.31 -26.26
C PHE A 371 -89.50 -38.41 -26.04
N LEU A 372 -89.54 -37.24 -26.66
CA LEU A 372 -90.68 -36.33 -26.64
C LEU A 372 -91.90 -36.92 -27.37
N ILE A 373 -91.67 -37.75 -28.40
CA ILE A 373 -92.73 -38.52 -29.08
C ILE A 373 -93.33 -39.55 -28.09
N TYR A 374 -92.50 -40.33 -27.39
CA TYR A 374 -93.00 -41.31 -26.42
C TYR A 374 -93.80 -40.69 -25.27
N ILE A 375 -93.48 -39.45 -24.87
CA ILE A 375 -94.30 -38.70 -23.89
C ILE A 375 -95.59 -38.23 -24.56
N ARG A 376 -95.52 -37.56 -25.73
CA ARG A 376 -96.67 -37.06 -26.49
C ARG A 376 -97.72 -38.15 -26.69
N ASP A 377 -97.31 -39.32 -27.18
CA ASP A 377 -98.22 -40.39 -27.58
C ASP A 377 -98.90 -41.02 -26.34
N ALA A 378 -98.14 -41.26 -25.25
CA ALA A 378 -98.70 -41.76 -23.99
C ALA A 378 -99.67 -40.75 -23.32
N VAL A 379 -99.46 -39.45 -23.54
CA VAL A 379 -100.33 -38.37 -23.06
C VAL A 379 -101.59 -38.21 -23.93
N GLN A 380 -101.47 -38.38 -25.25
CA GLN A 380 -102.62 -38.43 -26.16
C GLN A 380 -103.52 -39.65 -25.90
N ASP A 381 -102.94 -40.79 -25.55
CA ASP A 381 -103.70 -41.95 -25.07
C ASP A 381 -104.54 -41.62 -23.83
N VAL A 382 -104.02 -40.80 -22.88
CA VAL A 382 -104.82 -40.30 -21.75
C VAL A 382 -105.92 -39.35 -22.21
N GLU A 383 -105.63 -38.40 -23.12
CA GLU A 383 -106.65 -37.50 -23.68
C GLU A 383 -107.83 -38.29 -24.29
N HIS A 384 -107.53 -39.35 -25.04
CA HIS A 384 -108.51 -40.25 -25.65
C HIS A 384 -109.26 -41.14 -24.63
N LYS A 385 -108.70 -41.39 -23.44
CA LYS A 385 -109.41 -42.04 -22.33
C LYS A 385 -110.32 -41.05 -21.60
N CYS A 386 -109.90 -39.80 -21.42
CA CYS A 386 -110.74 -38.73 -20.88
C CYS A 386 -111.99 -38.51 -21.74
N ASP A 387 -111.87 -38.50 -23.07
CA ASP A 387 -113.03 -38.38 -23.96
C ASP A 387 -114.04 -39.55 -23.82
N ARG A 388 -113.55 -40.79 -23.61
CA ARG A 388 -114.43 -41.95 -23.34
C ARG A 388 -115.13 -41.81 -22.00
N ALA A 389 -114.41 -41.39 -20.95
CA ALA A 389 -114.99 -41.15 -19.63
C ALA A 389 -116.03 -40.01 -19.67
N ILE A 390 -115.74 -38.88 -20.33
CA ILE A 390 -116.69 -37.78 -20.55
C ILE A 390 -117.92 -38.23 -21.35
N SER A 391 -117.74 -39.08 -22.35
CA SER A 391 -118.85 -39.63 -23.14
C SER A 391 -119.75 -40.54 -22.30
N ALA A 392 -119.17 -41.44 -21.51
CA ALA A 392 -119.92 -42.27 -20.55
C ALA A 392 -120.62 -41.41 -19.48
N LEU A 393 -119.96 -40.36 -18.99
CA LEU A 393 -120.53 -39.35 -18.06
C LEU A 393 -121.63 -38.50 -18.71
N LYS A 394 -121.86 -38.57 -20.02
CA LYS A 394 -122.94 -37.85 -20.73
C LYS A 394 -124.08 -38.76 -21.21
N GLY A 395 -123.94 -40.08 -21.13
CA GLY A 395 -125.02 -41.04 -21.47
C GLY A 395 -126.18 -41.03 -20.46
N GLU A 396 -127.37 -41.44 -20.90
CA GLU A 396 -128.59 -41.35 -20.08
C GLU A 396 -128.62 -42.36 -18.90
N MET A 397 -128.01 -43.54 -19.05
CA MET A 397 -127.83 -44.51 -17.97
C MET A 397 -126.37 -44.61 -17.51
N ILE A 398 -126.16 -44.55 -16.19
CA ILE A 398 -124.85 -44.68 -15.54
C ILE A 398 -124.70 -46.11 -15.00
N GLU A 399 -124.19 -47.02 -15.82
CA GLU A 399 -123.79 -48.34 -15.32
C GLU A 399 -122.49 -48.26 -14.53
N ILE A 400 -122.59 -48.41 -13.20
CA ILE A 400 -121.46 -48.28 -12.26
C ILE A 400 -120.25 -49.16 -12.65
N ARG A 401 -120.51 -50.39 -13.12
CA ARG A 401 -119.46 -51.33 -13.57
C ARG A 401 -118.74 -50.86 -14.84
N SER A 402 -119.49 -50.25 -15.77
CA SER A 402 -118.95 -49.67 -17.01
C SER A 402 -118.07 -48.46 -16.67
N MET A 403 -118.56 -47.59 -15.78
CA MET A 403 -117.80 -46.44 -15.26
C MET A 403 -116.52 -46.82 -14.52
N ASP A 404 -116.59 -47.79 -13.59
CA ASP A 404 -115.40 -48.30 -12.89
C ASP A 404 -114.35 -48.81 -13.88
N SER A 405 -114.77 -49.44 -14.99
CA SER A 405 -113.86 -49.84 -16.06
C SER A 405 -113.21 -48.64 -16.74
N TYR A 406 -113.95 -47.57 -17.07
CA TYR A 406 -113.39 -46.36 -17.70
C TYR A 406 -112.41 -45.62 -16.79
N PHE A 407 -112.73 -45.43 -15.51
CA PHE A 407 -111.82 -44.76 -14.56
C PHE A 407 -110.60 -45.63 -14.21
N SER A 408 -110.74 -46.95 -14.14
CA SER A 408 -109.61 -47.86 -13.97
C SER A 408 -108.69 -47.87 -15.20
N ASP A 409 -109.25 -47.86 -16.41
CA ASP A 409 -108.50 -47.71 -17.66
C ASP A 409 -107.76 -46.36 -17.71
N LEU A 410 -108.42 -45.26 -17.35
CA LEU A 410 -107.81 -43.94 -17.30
C LEU A 410 -106.65 -43.91 -16.29
N GLN A 411 -106.85 -44.42 -15.07
CA GLN A 411 -105.79 -44.49 -14.06
C GLN A 411 -104.61 -45.36 -14.51
N ARG A 412 -104.88 -46.50 -15.18
CA ARG A 412 -103.84 -47.36 -15.76
C ARG A 412 -103.06 -46.65 -16.87
N THR A 413 -103.73 -45.85 -17.70
CA THR A 413 -103.11 -45.12 -18.83
C THR A 413 -102.26 -43.96 -18.31
N VAL A 414 -102.75 -43.21 -17.31
CA VAL A 414 -101.98 -42.15 -16.63
C VAL A 414 -100.73 -42.70 -15.93
N HIS A 415 -100.81 -43.89 -15.34
CA HIS A 415 -99.64 -44.59 -14.77
C HIS A 415 -98.72 -45.23 -15.81
N ALA A 416 -99.11 -45.28 -17.09
CA ALA A 416 -98.29 -45.75 -18.20
C ALA A 416 -97.47 -44.63 -18.86
N ILE A 417 -97.74 -43.34 -18.55
CA ILE A 417 -96.88 -42.21 -18.96
C ILE A 417 -95.46 -42.48 -18.44
N PRO A 418 -94.43 -42.52 -19.30
CA PRO A 418 -93.12 -43.05 -18.94
C PRO A 418 -92.38 -42.15 -17.95
N THR A 419 -91.71 -42.73 -16.95
CA THR A 419 -90.80 -42.01 -16.05
C THR A 419 -89.50 -41.65 -16.77
N LEU A 420 -88.77 -40.66 -16.23
CA LEU A 420 -87.42 -40.33 -16.71
C LEU A 420 -86.45 -41.52 -16.65
N ALA A 421 -86.63 -42.45 -15.71
CA ALA A 421 -85.82 -43.66 -15.60
C ALA A 421 -86.10 -44.64 -16.75
N GLU A 422 -87.38 -44.83 -17.12
CA GLU A 422 -87.79 -45.66 -18.26
C GLU A 422 -87.35 -45.03 -19.58
N ILE A 423 -87.49 -43.71 -19.74
CA ILE A 423 -86.96 -42.97 -20.90
C ILE A 423 -85.45 -43.18 -21.05
N LYS A 424 -84.68 -43.00 -19.97
CA LYS A 424 -83.22 -43.21 -19.96
C LYS A 424 -82.83 -44.65 -20.27
N LYS A 425 -83.62 -45.63 -19.82
CA LYS A 425 -83.43 -47.05 -20.13
C LYS A 425 -83.65 -47.31 -21.62
N ASN A 426 -84.81 -46.90 -22.14
CA ASN A 426 -85.19 -47.11 -23.55
C ASN A 426 -84.18 -46.45 -24.50
N TYR A 427 -83.68 -45.26 -24.18
CA TYR A 427 -82.67 -44.55 -24.97
C TYR A 427 -81.28 -45.24 -24.96
N ARG A 428 -80.91 -45.92 -23.87
CA ARG A 428 -79.71 -46.79 -23.86
C ARG A 428 -79.95 -48.06 -24.68
N GLU A 429 -81.16 -48.60 -24.64
CA GLU A 429 -81.55 -49.80 -25.39
C GLU A 429 -81.83 -49.57 -26.88
N SER A 430 -81.97 -48.32 -27.35
CA SER A 430 -81.95 -48.00 -28.79
C SER A 430 -80.52 -47.85 -29.30
N ILE A 431 -79.68 -47.05 -28.61
CA ILE A 431 -78.25 -46.89 -28.96
C ILE A 431 -77.54 -48.24 -29.03
N ASN A 432 -77.78 -49.13 -28.07
CA ASN A 432 -77.18 -50.48 -28.03
C ASN A 432 -77.79 -51.49 -29.05
N LYS A 433 -78.62 -51.04 -30.01
CA LYS A 433 -79.16 -51.84 -31.12
C LYS A 433 -78.79 -51.30 -32.51
N GLU A 434 -78.17 -50.12 -32.57
CA GLU A 434 -77.76 -49.45 -33.82
C GLU A 434 -76.24 -49.44 -34.01
N GLY A 435 -75.48 -50.08 -33.11
CA GLY A 435 -74.04 -50.34 -33.20
C GLY A 435 -73.69 -51.78 -32.86
#